data_AF-A0A9D9UKR8-F1
#
_entry.id   AF-A0A9D9UKR8-F1
#
_cell.length_a   1.000
_cell.length_b   1.000
_cell.length_c   1.000
_cell.angle_alpha   90.00
_cell.angle_beta   90.00
_cell.angle_gamma   90.00
#
_symmetry.space_group_name_H-M   'P 1'
#
loop_
_entity.id
_entity.type
_entity.pdbx_description
1 polymer ?
#
loop_
_entity_poly.entity_id
_entity_poly.type
_entity_poly.pdbx_seq_one_letter_code
_entity_poly.pdbx_strand_id
1 'polypeptide(L)'
;MAVKMRLSRKGRKKAPFYHIVVADSRSPRDGKFIERIGGYNPMTKPATIELDRDAAYEWLSKGAQPTDTVKAILRFKGVYYKKHLMRGVSKGAMTVEQADVLYQKWIDAKEGKIEARKAQTIAEMEAFRKMVSGEAKAKVIIADESTKEAAEAFRETVAVEESPVIEASPVEEVDHVVEEVVAEIEPTPAVEETPVVEETPVAEEAPVLEETPAVEEAPVVEAEATSEVAVEDVATSEPTVEEEKSETEE
;
A
#
# COMPACT_ATOMS: atom_id res chain seq x y z
N MET A 1 -8.49 12.82 -19.32
CA MET A 1 -7.97 11.43 -19.20
C MET A 1 -7.77 11.15 -17.72
N ALA A 2 -8.03 9.94 -17.20
CA ALA A 2 -8.19 9.74 -15.75
C ALA A 2 -7.51 8.46 -15.23
N VAL A 3 -6.49 8.63 -14.40
CA VAL A 3 -5.76 7.54 -13.75
C VAL A 3 -6.59 6.97 -12.59
N LYS A 4 -6.71 5.65 -12.52
CA LYS A 4 -7.47 4.93 -11.49
C LYS A 4 -6.61 3.88 -10.78
N MET A 5 -6.75 3.81 -9.45
CA MET A 5 -6.17 2.73 -8.63
C MET A 5 -7.18 1.58 -8.55
N ARG A 6 -6.81 0.41 -9.08
CA ARG A 6 -7.73 -0.71 -9.32
C ARG A 6 -7.10 -2.07 -9.05
N LEU A 7 -7.94 -3.08 -8.89
CA LEU A 7 -7.52 -4.48 -8.79
C LEU A 7 -7.48 -5.11 -10.19
N SER A 8 -6.30 -5.53 -10.65
CA SER A 8 -6.19 -6.52 -11.73
C SER A 8 -6.29 -7.92 -11.13
N ARG A 9 -7.04 -8.81 -11.77
CA ARG A 9 -7.19 -10.20 -11.33
C ARG A 9 -6.12 -11.08 -11.98
N LYS A 10 -5.38 -11.80 -11.14
CA LYS A 10 -4.54 -12.94 -11.50
C LYS A 10 -4.99 -14.16 -10.66
N GLY A 11 -4.15 -15.20 -10.57
CA GLY A 11 -4.51 -16.46 -9.94
C GLY A 11 -5.39 -17.36 -10.82
N ARG A 12 -5.94 -18.43 -10.25
CA ARG A 12 -6.63 -19.52 -10.97
C ARG A 12 -8.16 -19.48 -10.75
N LYS A 13 -8.90 -20.41 -11.37
CA LYS A 13 -10.32 -20.67 -11.05
C LYS A 13 -10.42 -21.12 -9.58
N LYS A 14 -11.39 -20.59 -8.82
CA LYS A 14 -11.53 -20.75 -7.34
C LYS A 14 -10.37 -20.25 -6.47
N ALA A 15 -9.27 -19.74 -7.03
CA ALA A 15 -8.13 -19.16 -6.28
C ALA A 15 -7.74 -17.78 -6.86
N PRO A 16 -8.54 -16.72 -6.61
CA PRO A 16 -8.26 -15.38 -7.10
C PRO A 16 -7.14 -14.71 -6.27
N PHE A 17 -6.21 -14.08 -6.98
CA PHE A 17 -5.22 -13.17 -6.40
C PHE A 17 -5.31 -11.85 -7.14
N TYR A 18 -5.14 -10.72 -6.45
CA TYR A 18 -5.28 -9.40 -7.06
C TYR A 18 -4.00 -8.58 -6.93
N HIS A 19 -3.60 -7.90 -7.99
CA HIS A 19 -2.59 -6.84 -7.90
C HIS A 19 -3.28 -5.49 -7.73
N ILE A 20 -2.75 -4.66 -6.83
CA ILE A 20 -3.14 -3.26 -6.65
C ILE A 20 -2.31 -2.45 -7.64
N VAL A 21 -3.00 -1.88 -8.65
CA VAL A 21 -2.38 -1.38 -9.88
C VAL A 21 -2.91 0.00 -10.23
N VAL A 22 -2.01 0.87 -10.69
CA VAL A 22 -2.32 2.19 -11.25
C VAL A 22 -2.36 2.08 -12.77
N ALA A 23 -3.47 2.47 -13.39
CA ALA A 23 -3.64 2.45 -14.83
C ALA A 23 -4.63 3.53 -15.29
N ASP A 24 -4.69 3.83 -16.58
CA ASP A 24 -5.78 4.67 -17.10
C ASP A 24 -7.14 3.96 -16.98
N SER A 25 -8.17 4.75 -16.73
CA SER A 25 -9.59 4.41 -16.81
C SER A 25 -10.00 3.53 -18.02
N ARG A 26 -9.39 3.74 -19.19
CA ARG A 26 -9.72 3.10 -20.47
C ARG A 26 -9.01 1.78 -20.70
N SER A 27 -7.90 1.48 -20.00
CA SER A 27 -7.19 0.21 -20.16
C SER A 27 -8.09 -0.97 -19.75
N PRO A 28 -8.07 -2.13 -20.44
CA PRO A 28 -8.78 -3.33 -19.99
C PRO A 28 -8.24 -3.81 -18.63
N ARG A 29 -9.07 -4.49 -17.82
CA ARG A 29 -8.78 -4.79 -16.39
C ARG A 29 -7.37 -5.32 -16.12
N ASP A 30 -6.92 -6.26 -16.95
CA ASP A 30 -5.69 -7.04 -16.75
C ASP A 30 -4.59 -6.78 -17.79
N GLY A 31 -4.75 -5.73 -18.61
CA GLY A 31 -3.80 -5.27 -19.63
C GLY A 31 -2.82 -4.19 -19.12
N LYS A 32 -2.32 -3.34 -20.03
CA LYS A 32 -1.27 -2.34 -19.73
C LYS A 32 -1.65 -1.42 -18.56
N PHE A 33 -0.69 -1.28 -17.65
CA PHE A 33 -0.73 -0.42 -16.48
C PHE A 33 0.48 0.53 -16.46
N ILE A 34 0.49 1.45 -15.50
CA ILE A 34 1.59 2.38 -15.24
C ILE A 34 2.49 1.78 -14.17
N GLU A 35 1.92 1.39 -13.02
CA GLU A 35 2.68 0.94 -11.86
C GLU A 35 1.90 -0.13 -11.04
N ARG A 36 2.63 -0.98 -10.29
CA ARG A 36 2.08 -2.02 -9.41
C ARG A 36 2.52 -1.79 -7.95
N ILE A 37 1.66 -1.10 -7.20
CA ILE A 37 1.88 -0.70 -5.80
C ILE A 37 1.79 -1.89 -4.83
N GLY A 38 1.07 -2.97 -5.17
CA GLY A 38 0.92 -4.08 -4.22
C GLY A 38 0.12 -5.30 -4.67
N GLY A 39 -0.25 -6.12 -3.68
CA GLY A 39 -0.95 -7.39 -3.79
C GLY A 39 -2.03 -7.56 -2.73
N TYR A 40 -3.12 -8.24 -3.11
CA TYR A 40 -4.25 -8.53 -2.23
C TYR A 40 -4.73 -9.98 -2.42
N ASN A 41 -4.71 -10.74 -1.33
CA ASN A 41 -5.20 -12.11 -1.26
C ASN A 41 -6.42 -12.20 -0.33
N PRO A 42 -7.64 -12.38 -0.85
CA PRO A 42 -8.84 -12.54 -0.03
C PRO A 42 -9.03 -13.98 0.49
N MET A 43 -8.21 -14.94 0.07
CA MET A 43 -8.35 -16.36 0.46
C MET A 43 -7.71 -16.66 1.82
N THR A 44 -6.78 -15.82 2.28
CA THR A 44 -6.17 -15.93 3.62
C THR A 44 -7.06 -15.33 4.69
N LYS A 45 -6.93 -15.83 5.93
CA LYS A 45 -7.60 -15.32 7.12
C LYS A 45 -6.55 -14.92 8.16
N PRO A 46 -6.51 -13.65 8.62
CA PRO A 46 -7.07 -12.47 7.95
C PRO A 46 -6.47 -12.28 6.54
N ALA A 47 -7.16 -11.54 5.67
CA ALA A 47 -6.76 -11.34 4.27
C ALA A 47 -5.41 -10.63 4.14
N THR A 48 -4.52 -11.18 3.32
CA THR A 48 -3.15 -10.64 3.14
C THR A 48 -3.18 -9.43 2.22
N ILE A 49 -2.61 -8.33 2.69
CA ILE A 49 -2.47 -7.06 1.97
C ILE A 49 -0.99 -6.65 2.01
N GLU A 50 -0.34 -6.74 0.84
CA GLU A 50 0.98 -6.19 0.56
C GLU A 50 0.76 -4.88 -0.19
N LEU A 51 1.33 -3.78 0.30
CA LEU A 51 1.08 -2.45 -0.25
C LEU A 51 2.25 -1.53 0.09
N ASP A 52 2.90 -0.98 -0.93
CA ASP A 52 3.73 0.21 -0.77
C ASP A 52 2.85 1.38 -0.32
N ARG A 53 3.12 1.90 0.88
CA ARG A 53 2.32 2.96 1.51
C ARG A 53 2.62 4.34 0.91
N ASP A 54 3.81 4.53 0.37
CA ASP A 54 4.34 5.83 -0.03
C ASP A 54 4.12 6.08 -1.52
N ALA A 55 4.36 5.09 -2.38
CA ALA A 55 3.86 5.11 -3.76
C ALA A 55 2.33 5.26 -3.80
N ALA A 56 1.59 4.60 -2.89
CA ALA A 56 0.15 4.80 -2.75
C ALA A 56 -0.23 6.24 -2.34
N TYR A 57 0.54 6.87 -1.44
CA TYR A 57 0.33 8.25 -1.03
C TYR A 57 0.63 9.24 -2.17
N GLU A 58 1.71 9.02 -2.92
CA GLU A 58 2.07 9.81 -4.10
C GLU A 58 0.97 9.76 -5.15
N TRP A 59 0.50 8.58 -5.55
CA TRP A 59 -0.55 8.47 -6.57
C TRP A 59 -1.88 9.09 -6.11
N LEU A 60 -2.24 8.98 -4.83
CA LEU A 60 -3.37 9.70 -4.25
C LEU A 60 -3.17 11.22 -4.21
N SER A 61 -1.93 11.71 -4.22
CA SER A 61 -1.60 13.14 -4.25
C SER A 61 -1.57 13.68 -5.68
N LYS A 62 -1.06 12.88 -6.63
CA LYS A 62 -1.15 13.05 -8.10
C LYS A 62 -2.60 12.89 -8.65
N GLY A 63 -3.61 12.76 -7.78
CA GLY A 63 -5.03 12.78 -8.12
C GLY A 63 -5.66 11.46 -8.59
N ALA A 64 -4.92 10.33 -8.53
CA ALA A 64 -5.43 9.04 -8.98
C ALA A 64 -6.66 8.59 -8.17
N GLN A 65 -7.69 8.11 -8.87
CA GLN A 65 -9.00 7.80 -8.26
C GLN A 65 -9.10 6.31 -7.87
N PRO A 66 -9.20 5.96 -6.57
CA PRO A 66 -9.30 4.56 -6.15
C PRO A 66 -10.72 4.01 -6.31
N THR A 67 -10.79 2.82 -6.91
CA THR A 67 -11.97 1.94 -6.87
C THR A 67 -12.31 1.54 -5.43
N ASP A 68 -13.57 1.18 -5.13
CA ASP A 68 -14.04 1.14 -3.74
C ASP A 68 -13.34 0.09 -2.86
N THR A 69 -13.07 -1.11 -3.37
CA THR A 69 -12.27 -2.11 -2.65
C THR A 69 -10.84 -1.63 -2.39
N VAL A 70 -10.24 -0.90 -3.33
CA VAL A 70 -8.90 -0.29 -3.16
C VAL A 70 -8.96 0.84 -2.13
N LYS A 71 -10.01 1.65 -2.13
CA LYS A 71 -10.28 2.69 -1.12
C LYS A 71 -10.39 2.08 0.29
N ALA A 72 -11.07 0.94 0.43
CA ALA A 72 -11.14 0.20 1.70
C ALA A 72 -9.75 -0.32 2.14
N ILE A 73 -8.96 -0.89 1.23
CA ILE A 73 -7.57 -1.33 1.49
C ILE A 73 -6.68 -0.16 1.92
N LEU A 74 -6.74 0.99 1.21
CA LEU A 74 -5.97 2.20 1.53
C LEU A 74 -6.35 2.80 2.89
N ARG A 75 -7.62 2.73 3.29
CA ARG A 75 -8.09 3.10 4.64
C ARG A 75 -7.59 2.12 5.70
N PHE A 76 -7.55 0.82 5.39
CA PHE A 76 -7.10 -0.22 6.32
C PHE A 76 -5.59 -0.19 6.58
N LYS A 77 -4.77 0.06 5.56
CA LYS A 77 -3.29 0.13 5.65
C LYS A 77 -2.71 1.49 6.07
N GLY A 78 -3.55 2.54 6.18
CA GLY A 78 -3.18 3.83 6.76
C GLY A 78 -2.89 4.97 5.76
N VAL A 79 -2.86 4.71 4.45
CA VAL A 79 -2.48 5.71 3.44
C VAL A 79 -3.40 6.95 3.46
N TYR A 80 -4.71 6.75 3.69
CA TYR A 80 -5.65 7.86 3.88
C TYR A 80 -5.41 8.66 5.17
N TYR A 81 -4.85 8.04 6.20
CA TYR A 81 -4.48 8.71 7.45
C TYR A 81 -3.19 9.52 7.28
N LYS A 82 -2.17 8.99 6.58
CA LYS A 82 -1.00 9.78 6.14
C LYS A 82 -1.44 11.01 5.33
N LYS A 83 -2.36 10.84 4.37
CA LYS A 83 -2.92 11.97 3.59
C LYS A 83 -3.71 12.99 4.44
N HIS A 84 -4.34 12.57 5.54
CA HIS A 84 -4.99 13.50 6.46
C HIS A 84 -3.96 14.30 7.27
N LEU A 85 -2.96 13.63 7.84
CA LEU A 85 -1.89 14.26 8.62
C LEU A 85 -1.07 15.24 7.77
N MET A 86 -0.64 14.84 6.58
CA MET A 86 0.09 15.72 5.66
C MET A 86 -0.75 16.95 5.23
N ARG A 87 -2.08 16.83 5.13
CA ARG A 87 -2.97 17.99 4.91
C ARG A 87 -3.01 18.96 6.10
N GLY A 88 -2.72 18.48 7.32
CA GLY A 88 -2.49 19.32 8.50
C GLY A 88 -1.14 20.05 8.44
N VAL A 89 -0.08 19.34 8.05
CA VAL A 89 1.26 19.91 7.86
C VAL A 89 1.27 20.99 6.76
N SER A 90 0.64 20.73 5.61
CA SER A 90 0.47 21.73 4.52
C SER A 90 -0.38 22.95 4.91
N LYS A 91 -1.01 22.94 6.10
CA LYS A 91 -1.73 24.08 6.68
C LYS A 91 -0.96 24.75 7.84
N GLY A 92 0.25 24.30 8.15
CA GLY A 92 1.05 24.78 9.28
C GLY A 92 0.55 24.34 10.65
N ALA A 93 -0.35 23.35 10.75
CA ALA A 93 -0.95 22.94 12.02
C ALA A 93 -0.09 21.98 12.86
N MET A 94 0.89 21.32 12.24
CA MET A 94 1.82 20.35 12.84
C MET A 94 3.12 20.33 12.04
N THR A 95 4.23 19.87 12.63
CA THR A 95 5.46 19.55 11.87
C THR A 95 5.35 18.20 11.16
N VAL A 96 6.23 17.94 10.18
CA VAL A 96 6.32 16.64 9.50
C VAL A 96 6.60 15.51 10.50
N GLU A 97 7.55 15.72 11.41
CA GLU A 97 7.96 14.75 12.44
C GLU A 97 6.80 14.39 13.38
N GLN A 98 6.00 15.38 13.80
CA GLN A 98 4.81 15.15 14.63
C GLN A 98 3.76 14.31 13.87
N ALA A 99 3.57 14.57 12.58
CA ALA A 99 2.71 13.76 11.73
C ALA A 99 3.20 12.31 11.61
N ASP A 100 4.50 12.10 11.38
CA ASP A 100 5.06 10.74 11.26
C ASP A 100 5.02 9.96 12.59
N VAL A 101 5.25 10.60 13.75
CA VAL A 101 5.07 9.97 15.07
C VAL A 101 3.61 9.55 15.30
N LEU A 102 2.64 10.42 14.94
CA LEU A 102 1.21 10.09 14.99
C LEU A 102 0.81 9.01 13.98
N TYR A 103 1.55 8.86 12.88
CA TYR A 103 1.35 7.85 11.85
C TYR A 103 1.86 6.47 12.28
N GLN A 104 3.09 6.38 12.82
CA GLN A 104 3.64 5.11 13.31
C GLN A 104 2.81 4.55 14.46
N LYS A 105 2.49 5.39 15.47
CA LYS A 105 1.60 5.00 16.60
C LYS A 105 0.25 4.42 16.14
N TRP A 106 -0.26 4.86 15.00
CA TRP A 106 -1.48 4.31 14.39
C TRP A 106 -1.22 2.98 13.67
N ILE A 107 -0.08 2.83 13.00
CA ILE A 107 0.36 1.57 12.38
C ILE A 107 0.54 0.49 13.46
N ASP A 108 1.29 0.77 14.53
CA ASP A 108 1.54 -0.18 15.63
C ASP A 108 0.21 -0.69 16.23
N ALA A 109 -0.69 0.25 16.55
CA ALA A 109 -2.02 -0.02 17.08
C ALA A 109 -2.97 -0.74 16.10
N LYS A 110 -2.59 -0.85 14.82
CA LYS A 110 -3.28 -1.65 13.78
C LYS A 110 -2.61 -2.99 13.55
N GLU A 111 -1.29 -3.05 13.51
CA GLU A 111 -0.55 -4.28 13.22
C GLU A 111 -0.62 -5.25 14.40
N GLY A 112 -0.55 -4.79 15.66
CA GLY A 112 -0.88 -5.62 16.82
C GLY A 112 -2.32 -6.17 16.82
N LYS A 113 -3.30 -5.42 16.27
CA LYS A 113 -4.68 -5.91 16.08
C LYS A 113 -4.84 -6.88 14.91
N ILE A 114 -3.92 -6.87 13.95
CA ILE A 114 -3.82 -7.86 12.87
C ILE A 114 -3.14 -9.12 13.41
N GLU A 115 -2.11 -8.98 14.25
CA GLU A 115 -1.36 -10.09 14.86
C GLU A 115 -2.20 -10.87 15.86
N ALA A 116 -2.95 -10.19 16.73
CA ALA A 116 -3.93 -10.86 17.60
C ALA A 116 -4.92 -11.73 16.79
N ARG A 117 -5.41 -11.22 15.66
CA ARG A 117 -6.30 -11.97 14.75
C ARG A 117 -5.61 -13.10 13.99
N LYS A 118 -4.33 -12.93 13.60
CA LYS A 118 -3.52 -14.02 13.03
C LYS A 118 -3.34 -15.14 14.06
N ALA A 119 -2.95 -14.80 15.29
CA ALA A 119 -2.75 -15.76 16.38
C ALA A 119 -4.05 -16.53 16.72
N GLN A 120 -5.18 -15.82 16.83
CA GLN A 120 -6.52 -16.43 16.95
C GLN A 120 -6.80 -17.41 15.81
N THR A 121 -6.62 -16.98 14.55
CA THR A 121 -6.88 -17.85 13.38
C THR A 121 -5.95 -19.08 13.35
N ILE A 122 -4.69 -18.94 13.77
CA ILE A 122 -3.74 -20.07 13.85
C ILE A 122 -4.18 -21.05 14.94
N ALA A 123 -4.52 -20.56 16.15
CA ALA A 123 -5.01 -21.39 17.24
C ALA A 123 -6.34 -22.10 16.88
N GLU A 124 -7.27 -21.42 16.21
CA GLU A 124 -8.49 -22.02 15.66
C GLU A 124 -8.19 -23.15 14.67
N MET A 125 -7.27 -22.92 13.71
CA MET A 125 -6.89 -23.96 12.75
C MET A 125 -6.17 -25.14 13.39
N GLU A 126 -5.34 -24.91 14.41
CA GLU A 126 -4.70 -25.98 15.18
C GLU A 126 -5.71 -26.79 16.01
N ALA A 127 -6.63 -26.12 16.70
CA ALA A 127 -7.69 -26.78 17.47
C ALA A 127 -8.59 -27.61 16.56
N PHE A 128 -9.04 -27.03 15.44
CA PHE A 128 -9.82 -27.73 14.42
C PHE A 128 -9.05 -28.94 13.85
N ARG A 129 -7.75 -28.80 13.57
CA ARG A 129 -6.91 -29.91 13.11
C ARG A 129 -6.81 -31.02 14.14
N LYS A 130 -6.56 -30.69 15.42
CA LYS A 130 -6.51 -31.66 16.53
C LYS A 130 -7.83 -32.43 16.69
N MET A 131 -8.98 -31.75 16.51
CA MET A 131 -10.31 -32.39 16.52
C MET A 131 -10.55 -33.30 15.31
N VAL A 132 -10.12 -32.91 14.11
CA VAL A 132 -10.44 -33.62 12.85
C VAL A 132 -9.49 -34.79 12.57
N SER A 133 -8.21 -34.70 12.88
CA SER A 133 -7.24 -35.80 12.67
C SER A 133 -7.01 -36.68 13.88
N GLY A 134 -7.57 -36.32 15.05
CA GLY A 134 -7.03 -36.73 16.34
C GLY A 134 -5.61 -36.20 16.54
N GLU A 135 -4.92 -36.70 17.57
CA GLU A 135 -3.49 -36.47 17.74
C GLU A 135 -2.70 -37.14 16.61
N ALA A 136 -2.30 -36.34 15.63
CA ALA A 136 -1.42 -36.78 14.56
C ALA A 136 -0.06 -37.17 15.18
N LYS A 137 0.16 -38.48 15.37
CA LYS A 137 1.46 -39.04 15.78
C LYS A 137 2.57 -38.34 15.02
N ALA A 138 3.52 -37.75 15.75
CA ALA A 138 4.64 -37.02 15.16
C ALA A 138 5.29 -37.90 14.10
N LYS A 139 5.31 -37.44 12.85
CA LYS A 139 5.92 -38.18 11.75
C LYS A 139 7.42 -38.17 12.03
N VAL A 140 7.95 -39.29 12.52
CA VAL A 140 9.35 -39.44 12.86
C VAL A 140 10.18 -39.08 11.63
N ILE A 141 10.86 -37.94 11.73
CA ILE A 141 11.87 -37.55 10.75
C ILE A 141 13.07 -38.43 11.08
N ILE A 142 13.17 -39.57 10.39
CA ILE A 142 14.45 -40.27 10.26
C ILE A 142 15.40 -39.24 9.65
N ALA A 143 16.47 -38.90 10.36
CA ALA A 143 17.44 -37.90 9.91
C ALA A 143 18.14 -38.46 8.68
N ASP A 144 17.83 -37.90 7.50
CA ASP A 144 18.29 -38.44 6.23
C ASP A 144 19.68 -37.92 5.87
N GLU A 145 20.66 -38.29 6.70
CA GLU A 145 22.08 -37.97 6.50
C GLU A 145 22.59 -38.56 5.17
N SER A 146 22.00 -39.66 4.71
CA SER A 146 22.32 -40.33 3.44
C SER A 146 22.13 -39.45 2.19
N THR A 147 21.22 -38.46 2.25
CA THR A 147 20.95 -37.56 1.11
C THR A 147 22.02 -36.48 0.88
N LYS A 148 22.93 -36.26 1.84
CA LYS A 148 24.09 -35.38 1.64
C LYS A 148 25.23 -36.12 0.95
N GLU A 149 25.60 -37.30 1.47
CA GLU A 149 26.64 -38.14 0.90
C GLU A 149 26.33 -38.51 -0.56
N ALA A 150 25.07 -38.83 -0.87
CA ALA A 150 24.63 -39.07 -2.25
C ALA A 150 24.72 -37.85 -3.18
N ALA A 151 24.62 -36.62 -2.64
CA ALA A 151 24.75 -35.38 -3.41
C ALA A 151 26.20 -34.91 -3.56
N GLU A 152 27.08 -35.28 -2.63
CA GLU A 152 28.53 -35.02 -2.70
C GLU A 152 29.23 -36.05 -3.60
N ALA A 153 28.89 -37.33 -3.50
CA ALA A 153 29.38 -38.37 -4.42
C ALA A 153 29.01 -38.09 -5.89
N PHE A 154 27.81 -37.56 -6.16
CA PHE A 154 27.40 -37.14 -7.51
C PHE A 154 28.10 -35.86 -8.01
N ARG A 155 28.72 -35.07 -7.12
CA ARG A 155 29.57 -33.94 -7.51
C ARG A 155 31.02 -34.34 -7.74
N GLU A 156 31.56 -35.22 -6.91
CA GLU A 156 32.95 -35.68 -7.03
C GLU A 156 33.17 -36.55 -8.27
N THR A 157 32.20 -37.40 -8.62
CA THR A 157 32.24 -38.22 -9.86
C THR A 157 32.17 -37.42 -11.17
N VAL A 158 31.80 -36.13 -11.12
CA VAL A 158 31.78 -35.23 -12.29
C VAL A 158 33.03 -34.35 -12.36
N ALA A 159 33.90 -34.39 -11.34
CA ALA A 159 35.07 -33.51 -11.21
C ALA A 159 36.43 -34.17 -11.58
N VAL A 160 36.44 -35.44 -11.99
CA VAL A 160 37.68 -36.22 -12.20
C VAL A 160 37.94 -36.57 -13.68
N GLU A 161 36.92 -36.66 -14.53
CA GLU A 161 37.10 -36.82 -15.99
C GLU A 161 37.26 -35.47 -16.70
N GLU A 162 38.41 -34.81 -16.50
CA GLU A 162 39.31 -34.36 -17.59
C GLU A 162 40.54 -33.62 -17.03
N SER A 163 41.75 -34.15 -17.31
CA SER A 163 43.02 -33.43 -17.15
C SER A 163 44.03 -33.89 -18.22
N PRO A 164 45.00 -33.05 -18.63
CA PRO A 164 45.29 -32.90 -20.08
C PRO A 164 46.57 -33.56 -20.62
N VAL A 165 46.52 -33.94 -21.91
CA VAL A 165 47.57 -34.58 -22.74
C VAL A 165 47.28 -34.20 -24.22
N ILE A 166 48.17 -33.69 -25.09
CA ILE A 166 49.55 -33.18 -24.94
C ILE A 166 49.87 -32.15 -26.07
N GLU A 167 51.14 -31.92 -26.41
CA GLU A 167 51.69 -30.98 -27.41
C GLU A 167 51.25 -31.21 -28.87
N ALA A 168 51.05 -30.11 -29.64
CA ALA A 168 51.84 -29.75 -30.84
C ALA A 168 51.34 -28.45 -31.53
N SER A 169 52.25 -27.75 -32.24
CA SER A 169 52.01 -26.58 -33.10
C SER A 169 52.62 -26.82 -34.51
N PRO A 170 52.60 -25.91 -35.52
CA PRO A 170 52.00 -24.57 -35.65
C PRO A 170 51.21 -24.34 -36.99
N VAL A 171 50.97 -23.07 -37.40
CA VAL A 171 50.43 -22.59 -38.72
C VAL A 171 48.89 -22.77 -38.85
N GLU A 172 48.06 -21.86 -39.42
CA GLU A 172 48.25 -20.78 -40.42
C GLU A 172 47.51 -19.44 -40.08
N GLU A 173 47.43 -18.50 -41.03
CA GLU A 173 47.18 -17.05 -40.91
C GLU A 173 45.80 -16.60 -41.47
N VAL A 174 45.06 -15.70 -40.79
CA VAL A 174 44.32 -14.51 -41.34
C VAL A 174 43.64 -13.63 -40.25
N ASP A 175 43.47 -12.34 -40.57
CA ASP A 175 42.82 -11.22 -39.86
C ASP A 175 41.47 -11.44 -39.13
N HIS A 176 41.23 -10.74 -37.99
CA HIS A 176 40.62 -9.38 -38.00
C HIS A 176 40.62 -8.65 -36.62
N VAL A 177 40.48 -7.31 -36.67
CA VAL A 177 40.32 -6.36 -35.53
C VAL A 177 38.84 -6.32 -35.03
N VAL A 178 38.36 -5.59 -34.01
CA VAL A 178 38.74 -4.37 -33.22
C VAL A 178 38.37 -4.69 -31.74
N GLU A 179 39.25 -4.72 -30.74
CA GLU A 179 39.72 -3.61 -29.86
C GLU A 179 38.62 -2.83 -29.08
N GLU A 180 38.55 -3.04 -27.76
CA GLU A 180 37.96 -2.09 -26.79
C GLU A 180 38.76 -2.17 -25.48
N VAL A 181 39.33 -1.05 -25.01
CA VAL A 181 40.20 -1.01 -23.82
C VAL A 181 39.78 0.08 -22.83
N VAL A 182 39.51 -0.39 -21.62
CA VAL A 182 39.34 0.31 -20.34
C VAL A 182 40.25 1.53 -20.12
N ALA A 183 39.68 2.67 -19.69
CA ALA A 183 40.30 3.52 -18.65
C ALA A 183 39.32 4.54 -18.00
N GLU A 184 39.30 4.50 -16.68
CA GLU A 184 38.71 5.43 -15.69
C GLU A 184 39.58 6.69 -15.49
N ILE A 185 39.00 7.85 -15.07
CA ILE A 185 39.63 8.93 -14.23
C ILE A 185 38.69 10.15 -14.03
N GLU A 186 38.70 10.72 -12.81
CA GLU A 186 38.16 12.05 -12.39
C GLU A 186 39.35 12.93 -11.87
N PRO A 187 39.26 14.28 -11.66
CA PRO A 187 38.08 15.11 -11.32
C PRO A 187 37.99 16.55 -11.91
N THR A 188 37.07 17.36 -11.34
CA THR A 188 36.71 18.81 -11.45
C THR A 188 37.87 19.86 -11.45
N PRO A 189 37.69 21.19 -11.75
CA PRO A 189 36.47 22.03 -11.53
C PRO A 189 36.19 23.31 -12.41
N ALA A 190 35.09 24.02 -12.05
CA ALA A 190 34.87 25.49 -12.02
C ALA A 190 34.39 26.34 -13.25
N VAL A 191 33.47 27.30 -12.95
CA VAL A 191 33.27 28.66 -13.58
C VAL A 191 32.75 28.72 -15.04
N GLU A 192 31.85 29.61 -15.50
CA GLU A 192 30.92 30.63 -14.93
C GLU A 192 29.90 31.08 -16.05
N GLU A 193 29.13 32.16 -15.84
CA GLU A 193 28.28 32.91 -16.79
C GLU A 193 26.88 32.38 -17.20
N THR A 194 25.87 32.97 -16.56
CA THR A 194 24.63 33.50 -17.18
C THR A 194 24.76 35.04 -17.20
N PRO A 195 24.14 35.85 -18.10
CA PRO A 195 22.67 36.03 -18.11
C PRO A 195 22.04 36.61 -19.41
N VAL A 196 20.78 37.11 -19.30
CA VAL A 196 20.16 38.22 -20.08
C VAL A 196 19.72 37.96 -21.55
N VAL A 197 18.57 38.45 -22.08
CA VAL A 197 17.27 38.89 -21.50
C VAL A 197 16.21 39.08 -22.63
N GLU A 198 14.90 39.13 -22.30
CA GLU A 198 13.75 39.62 -23.12
C GLU A 198 13.45 38.91 -24.47
N GLU A 199 12.29 39.05 -25.14
CA GLU A 199 11.10 39.93 -24.94
C GLU A 199 9.75 39.17 -24.85
N THR A 200 8.81 39.74 -24.09
CA THR A 200 7.36 39.78 -24.38
C THR A 200 6.88 41.16 -23.91
N PRO A 201 6.04 41.92 -24.65
CA PRO A 201 4.58 41.71 -24.55
C PRO A 201 3.74 42.19 -25.77
N VAL A 202 2.40 42.05 -25.64
CA VAL A 202 1.25 42.82 -26.19
C VAL A 202 0.07 41.80 -26.26
N ALA A 203 -1.06 41.90 -25.55
CA ALA A 203 -1.96 42.99 -25.11
C ALA A 203 -3.17 43.20 -26.05
N GLU A 204 -4.30 43.66 -25.48
CA GLU A 204 -5.69 43.56 -26.00
C GLU A 204 -6.21 42.11 -26.15
N GLU A 205 -7.51 41.82 -25.99
CA GLU A 205 -8.71 42.66 -25.88
C GLU A 205 -9.70 42.15 -24.80
N ALA A 206 -10.33 43.06 -24.03
CA ALA A 206 -11.58 42.85 -23.29
C ALA A 206 -12.15 44.22 -22.88
N PRO A 207 -13.42 44.54 -23.21
CA PRO A 207 -14.46 44.41 -22.18
C PRO A 207 -15.89 44.11 -22.74
N VAL A 208 -16.86 43.91 -21.84
CA VAL A 208 -18.18 44.58 -21.78
C VAL A 208 -18.95 44.05 -20.56
N LEU A 209 -19.75 44.92 -19.92
CA LEU A 209 -20.50 44.62 -18.69
C LEU A 209 -21.82 45.40 -18.67
N GLU A 210 -22.95 44.72 -18.89
CA GLU A 210 -24.34 45.22 -18.87
C GLU A 210 -25.26 43.96 -18.78
N GLU A 211 -26.47 43.98 -18.21
CA GLU A 211 -26.99 44.70 -17.03
C GLU A 211 -28.16 43.86 -16.45
N THR A 212 -28.66 44.17 -15.24
CA THR A 212 -29.79 43.45 -14.60
C THR A 212 -31.09 44.26 -14.59
N PRO A 213 -32.23 43.61 -14.88
CA PRO A 213 -33.36 43.68 -13.95
C PRO A 213 -33.94 42.27 -13.64
N ALA A 214 -34.54 41.92 -12.48
CA ALA A 214 -35.12 42.60 -11.31
C ALA A 214 -36.67 42.55 -11.23
N VAL A 215 -37.15 41.89 -10.17
CA VAL A 215 -38.51 41.95 -9.54
C VAL A 215 -39.73 41.39 -10.29
N GLU A 216 -40.25 40.27 -9.78
CA GLU A 216 -41.67 39.92 -9.47
C GLU A 216 -41.70 38.45 -8.98
N GLU A 217 -42.59 37.99 -8.09
CA GLU A 217 -43.30 38.62 -6.96
C GLU A 217 -43.53 37.50 -5.91
N ALA A 218 -43.88 37.85 -4.67
CA ALA A 218 -44.34 36.89 -3.66
C ALA A 218 -45.65 37.39 -3.03
N PRO A 219 -46.61 36.51 -2.72
CA PRO A 219 -47.60 36.79 -1.69
C PRO A 219 -47.43 35.91 -0.44
N VAL A 220 -47.56 36.55 0.71
CA VAL A 220 -47.67 35.94 2.03
C VAL A 220 -49.12 35.52 2.30
N VAL A 221 -49.32 34.39 2.99
CA VAL A 221 -50.55 34.15 3.77
C VAL A 221 -50.15 33.56 5.13
N GLU A 222 -50.65 34.14 6.21
CA GLU A 222 -50.49 33.68 7.60
C GLU A 222 -51.73 32.88 8.04
N ALA A 223 -51.59 31.95 9.00
CA ALA A 223 -52.55 31.68 10.10
C ALA A 223 -52.20 30.40 10.89
N GLU A 224 -52.46 30.49 12.20
CA GLU A 224 -52.00 29.64 13.32
C GLU A 224 -52.83 28.35 13.60
N ALA A 225 -52.67 27.82 14.83
CA ALA A 225 -53.63 27.00 15.60
C ALA A 225 -53.52 25.44 15.59
N THR A 226 -52.50 24.94 16.30
CA THR A 226 -52.57 23.92 17.39
C THR A 226 -53.75 22.93 17.52
N SER A 227 -53.43 21.62 17.50
CA SER A 227 -53.89 20.59 18.47
C SER A 227 -52.99 19.35 18.33
N GLU A 228 -52.22 18.89 19.31
CA GLU A 228 -52.54 18.19 20.59
C GLU A 228 -52.53 16.64 20.42
N VAL A 229 -52.11 15.92 21.48
CA VAL A 229 -52.00 14.44 21.61
C VAL A 229 -50.91 13.80 20.73
N ALA A 230 -49.87 13.15 21.25
CA ALA A 230 -49.34 13.01 22.62
C ALA A 230 -47.86 12.56 22.58
N VAL A 231 -47.22 12.43 23.75
CA VAL A 231 -45.91 11.75 23.96
C VAL A 231 -46.07 10.79 25.14
N GLU A 232 -45.50 9.59 25.06
CA GLU A 232 -45.43 8.64 26.19
C GLU A 232 -43.98 8.50 26.67
N ASP A 233 -43.80 8.43 27.98
CA ASP A 233 -42.52 8.65 28.66
C ASP A 233 -41.79 7.33 28.96
N VAL A 234 -40.47 7.30 28.77
CA VAL A 234 -39.59 6.20 29.21
C VAL A 234 -38.41 6.80 29.95
N ALA A 235 -38.54 6.84 31.28
CA ALA A 235 -37.62 7.52 32.17
C ALA A 235 -36.17 7.01 32.07
N THR A 236 -35.23 7.96 32.15
CA THR A 236 -33.81 7.68 32.35
C THR A 236 -33.49 7.73 33.84
N SER A 237 -32.96 6.64 34.42
CA SER A 237 -32.54 6.58 35.82
C SER A 237 -31.02 6.71 35.95
N GLU A 238 -30.56 7.75 36.64
CA GLU A 238 -29.15 7.92 37.01
C GLU A 238 -28.72 6.90 38.09
N PRO A 239 -27.49 6.34 38.03
CA PRO A 239 -26.87 5.69 39.18
C PRO A 239 -26.14 6.73 40.04
N THR A 240 -26.62 6.96 41.25
CA THR A 240 -25.98 7.84 42.24
C THR A 240 -24.63 7.27 42.71
N VAL A 241 -23.68 8.14 43.03
CA VAL A 241 -22.42 7.76 43.69
C VAL A 241 -22.63 7.84 45.21
N GLU A 242 -22.41 6.73 45.92
CA GLU A 242 -22.29 6.72 47.39
C GLU A 242 -20.82 6.56 47.81
N GLU A 243 -20.44 7.25 48.88
CA GLU A 243 -19.14 7.10 49.54
C GLU A 243 -19.16 5.90 50.49
N GLU A 244 -18.33 4.88 50.26
CA GLU A 244 -18.04 3.89 51.30
C GLU A 244 -16.89 4.42 52.19
N LYS A 245 -17.20 4.70 53.47
CA LYS A 245 -16.21 5.19 54.44
C LYS A 245 -15.49 4.06 55.14
N SER A 246 -14.22 4.33 55.41
CA SER A 246 -13.33 3.58 56.29
C SER A 246 -13.97 3.12 57.60
N GLU A 247 -13.74 1.87 57.97
CA GLU A 247 -13.68 1.42 59.36
C GLU A 247 -12.36 0.63 59.57
N THR A 248 -11.97 0.38 60.82
CA THR A 248 -10.61 -0.07 61.20
C THR A 248 -10.68 -0.95 62.45
N GLU A 249 -9.66 -1.79 62.68
CA GLU A 249 -9.62 -2.85 63.72
C GLU A 249 -10.55 -4.04 63.37
N GLU A 250 -10.29 -5.29 63.76
CA GLU A 250 -9.32 -5.87 64.72
C GLU A 250 -8.42 -6.94 64.07
#